data_AF-A0A1I7VN50-F1
#
_entry.id   AF-A0A1I7VN50-F1
#
_cell.length_a   1.000
_cell.length_b   1.000
_cell.length_c   1.000
_cell.angle_alpha   90.00
_cell.angle_beta   90.00
_cell.angle_gamma   90.00
#
_symmetry.space_group_name_H-M   'P 1'
#
loop_
_entity.id
_entity.type
_entity.pdbx_description
1 polymer ?
#
loop_
_entity_poly.entity_id
_entity_poly.type
_entity_poly.pdbx_seq_one_letter_code
_entity_poly.pdbx_strand_id
1 'polypeptide(L)'
;MNASSAYFVTIVAHGTMLVMALSEMNEYVMATLPLTDWTEREYADVETSLTVAISLGIACCVTEVVLLTFQLHTFTKAIFSMCLHLLATIFLLKFIVDSHPLYHFWIVFGIFSVPAMLIACLNPCMNFKLKEHC
;
A
#
# COMPACT_ATOMS: atom_id res chain seq x y z
N MET A 1 22.83 8.34 1.09
CA MET A 1 21.63 7.92 0.34
C MET A 1 20.80 9.18 0.08
N ASN A 2 20.45 9.48 -1.18
CA ASN A 2 19.56 10.62 -1.46
C ASN A 2 18.10 10.25 -1.10
N ALA A 3 17.24 11.21 -0.80
CA ALA A 3 15.87 10.93 -0.32
C ALA A 3 15.05 10.06 -1.30
N SER A 4 15.31 10.18 -2.61
CA SER A 4 14.64 9.38 -3.63
C SER A 4 15.03 7.91 -3.61
N SER A 5 16.32 7.58 -3.40
CA SER A 5 16.74 6.17 -3.26
C SER A 5 16.17 5.54 -1.98
N ALA A 6 16.13 6.29 -0.87
CA ALA A 6 15.47 5.84 0.35
C ALA A 6 13.96 5.60 0.14
N TYR A 7 13.30 6.48 -0.62
CA TYR A 7 11.89 6.32 -0.95
C TYR A 7 11.64 5.10 -1.83
N PHE A 8 12.44 4.90 -2.88
CA PHE A 8 12.37 3.69 -3.71
C PHE A 8 12.49 2.41 -2.88
N VAL A 9 13.50 2.32 -2.02
CA VAL A 9 13.68 1.14 -1.14
C VAL A 9 12.48 0.95 -0.21
N THR A 10 11.94 2.03 0.34
CA THR A 10 10.76 1.98 1.21
C THR A 10 9.51 1.46 0.48
N ILE A 11 9.23 1.95 -0.74
CA ILE A 11 8.09 1.48 -1.54
C ILE A 11 8.26 0.00 -1.90
N VAL A 12 9.46 -0.39 -2.34
CA VAL A 12 9.74 -1.79 -2.69
C VAL A 12 9.58 -2.69 -1.46
N ALA A 13 10.08 -2.28 -0.30
CA ALA A 13 9.90 -3.03 0.94
C ALA A 13 8.41 -3.19 1.31
N HIS A 14 7.62 -2.11 1.23
CA HIS A 14 6.17 -2.18 1.44
C HIS A 14 5.49 -3.11 0.43
N GLY A 15 5.83 -2.98 -0.86
CA GLY A 15 5.32 -3.85 -1.92
C GLY A 15 5.68 -5.32 -1.70
N THR A 16 6.90 -5.63 -1.27
CA THR A 16 7.29 -7.02 -0.95
C THR A 16 6.50 -7.58 0.22
N MET A 17 6.21 -6.77 1.25
CA MET A 17 5.36 -7.18 2.36
C MET A 17 3.92 -7.46 1.91
N LEU A 18 3.38 -6.68 0.98
CA LEU A 18 2.06 -6.96 0.37
C LEU A 18 2.06 -8.25 -0.47
N VAL A 19 3.12 -8.52 -1.23
CA VAL A 19 3.26 -9.78 -1.98
C VAL A 19 3.36 -10.99 -1.05
N MET A 20 4.10 -10.85 0.06
CA MET A 20 4.12 -11.88 1.11
C MET A 20 2.73 -12.08 1.69
N ALA A 21 2.00 -11.00 1.99
CA ALA A 21 0.64 -11.08 2.50
C ALA A 21 -0.32 -11.80 1.54
N LEU A 22 -0.16 -11.56 0.24
CA LEU A 22 -0.91 -12.26 -0.81
C LEU A 22 -0.56 -13.74 -0.88
N SER A 23 0.71 -14.11 -0.65
CA SER A 23 1.17 -15.50 -0.70
C SER A 23 0.65 -16.32 0.49
N GLU A 24 0.53 -15.68 1.66
CA GLU A 24 0.04 -16.29 2.90
C GLU A 24 -1.45 -15.96 3.16
N MET A 25 -2.24 -15.72 2.11
CA MET A 25 -3.63 -15.22 2.19
C MET A 25 -4.50 -15.98 3.19
N ASN A 26 -4.37 -17.31 3.24
CA ASN A 26 -5.14 -18.17 4.14
C ASN A 26 -5.01 -17.76 5.62
N GLU A 27 -3.80 -17.43 6.07
CA GLU A 27 -3.55 -17.01 7.45
C GLU A 27 -4.26 -15.68 7.76
N TYR A 28 -4.25 -14.74 6.83
CA TYR A 28 -4.93 -13.44 6.99
C TYR A 28 -6.45 -13.56 6.97
N VAL A 29 -6.99 -14.45 6.13
CA VAL A 29 -8.43 -14.74 6.10
C VAL A 29 -8.86 -15.36 7.43
N MET A 30 -8.12 -16.36 7.91
CA MET A 30 -8.38 -17.01 9.20
C MET A 30 -8.28 -16.04 10.37
N ALA A 31 -7.31 -15.12 10.35
CA ALA A 31 -7.17 -14.08 11.36
C ALA A 31 -8.32 -13.06 11.36
N THR A 32 -9.08 -12.97 10.27
CA THR A 32 -10.21 -12.05 10.11
C THR A 32 -11.55 -12.66 10.50
N LEU A 33 -11.68 -13.98 10.36
CA LEU A 33 -12.91 -14.72 10.65
C LEU A 33 -13.12 -14.91 12.17
N PRO A 34 -14.38 -15.10 12.61
CA PRO A 34 -14.66 -15.50 13.99
C PRO A 34 -14.03 -16.87 14.30
N LEU A 35 -13.65 -17.08 15.56
CA LEU A 35 -12.95 -18.30 16.00
C LEU A 35 -13.75 -19.59 15.80
N THR A 36 -15.08 -19.50 15.77
CA THR A 36 -15.99 -20.63 15.53
C THR A 36 -17.13 -20.20 14.61
N ASP A 37 -17.77 -21.18 13.97
CA ASP A 37 -19.05 -21.04 13.26
C ASP A 37 -19.04 -20.16 11.99
N TRP A 38 -17.87 -19.94 11.38
CA TRP A 38 -17.78 -19.30 10.07
C TRP A 38 -18.25 -20.25 8.96
N THR A 39 -18.85 -19.67 7.94
CA THR A 39 -19.33 -20.38 6.75
C THR A 39 -18.33 -20.27 5.60
N GLU A 40 -18.36 -21.24 4.67
CA GLU A 40 -17.52 -21.19 3.45
C GLU A 40 -17.77 -19.91 2.63
N ARG A 41 -18.99 -19.37 2.67
CA ARG A 41 -19.34 -18.12 1.99
C ARG A 41 -18.64 -16.92 2.62
N GLU A 42 -18.56 -16.86 3.95
CA GLU A 42 -17.86 -15.78 4.66
C GLU A 42 -16.36 -15.86 4.42
N TYR A 43 -15.80 -17.07 4.41
CA TYR A 43 -14.40 -17.27 4.02
C TYR A 43 -14.13 -16.71 2.62
N ALA A 44 -14.92 -17.10 1.63
CA ALA A 44 -14.74 -16.66 0.25
C ALA A 44 -14.91 -15.14 0.08
N ASP A 45 -15.83 -14.51 0.82
CA ASP A 45 -16.04 -13.06 0.78
C ASP A 45 -14.84 -12.30 1.38
N VAL A 46 -14.34 -12.73 2.54
CA VAL A 46 -13.16 -12.16 3.18
C VAL A 46 -11.91 -12.35 2.32
N GLU A 47 -11.69 -13.56 1.81
CA GLU A 47 -10.58 -13.88 0.91
C GLU A 47 -10.60 -13.00 -0.34
N THR A 48 -11.76 -12.88 -0.99
CA THR A 48 -11.92 -12.03 -2.17
C THR A 48 -11.63 -10.58 -1.83
N SER A 49 -12.19 -10.06 -0.73
CA SER A 49 -11.98 -8.67 -0.34
C SER A 49 -10.53 -8.37 0.04
N LEU A 50 -9.84 -9.26 0.76
CA LEU A 50 -8.42 -9.10 1.09
C LEU A 50 -7.56 -9.16 -0.16
N THR A 51 -7.85 -10.11 -1.06
CA THR A 51 -7.18 -10.23 -2.36
C THR A 51 -7.29 -8.94 -3.15
N VAL A 52 -8.48 -8.35 -3.24
CA VAL A 52 -8.68 -7.08 -3.94
C VAL A 52 -7.92 -5.94 -3.26
N ALA A 53 -8.02 -5.79 -1.94
CA ALA A 53 -7.35 -4.71 -1.20
C ALA A 53 -5.82 -4.78 -1.35
N ILE A 54 -5.24 -5.97 -1.17
CA ILE A 54 -3.80 -6.21 -1.30
C ILE A 54 -3.35 -6.01 -2.76
N SER A 55 -4.11 -6.50 -3.74
CA SER A 55 -3.80 -6.33 -5.17
C SER A 55 -3.79 -4.85 -5.58
N LEU A 56 -4.75 -4.06 -5.07
CA LEU A 56 -4.75 -2.61 -5.26
C LEU A 56 -3.53 -1.95 -4.62
N GLY A 57 -3.15 -2.35 -3.40
CA GLY A 57 -1.92 -1.88 -2.75
C GLY A 57 -0.66 -2.17 -3.56
N ILE A 58 -0.54 -3.38 -4.13
CA ILE A 58 0.58 -3.78 -5.00
C ILE A 58 0.58 -2.94 -6.28
N ALA A 59 -0.57 -2.81 -6.95
CA ALA A 59 -0.70 -1.98 -8.14
C ALA A 59 -0.31 -0.52 -7.86
N CYS A 60 -0.64 -0.02 -6.67
CA CYS A 60 -0.20 1.30 -6.23
C CYS A 60 1.32 1.39 -6.09
N CYS A 61 1.96 0.44 -5.40
CA CYS A 61 3.42 0.42 -5.26
C CYS A 61 4.12 0.38 -6.62
N VAL A 62 3.66 -0.46 -7.55
CA VAL A 62 4.21 -0.56 -8.91
C VAL A 62 4.07 0.77 -9.66
N THR A 63 2.89 1.38 -9.60
CA THR A 63 2.63 2.67 -10.26
C THR A 63 3.50 3.78 -9.68
N GLU A 64 3.66 3.86 -8.35
CA GLU A 64 4.57 4.82 -7.70
C GLU A 64 6.03 4.62 -8.14
N VAL A 65 6.51 3.37 -8.21
CA VAL A 65 7.85 3.06 -8.71
C VAL A 65 8.02 3.52 -10.15
N VAL A 66 7.05 3.22 -11.03
CA VAL A 66 7.07 3.65 -12.43
C VAL A 66 7.12 5.18 -12.51
N LEU A 67 6.26 5.89 -11.78
CA LEU A 67 6.23 7.36 -11.78
C LEU A 67 7.54 7.96 -11.24
N LEU A 68 8.16 7.34 -10.24
CA LEU A 68 9.44 7.77 -9.68
C LEU A 68 10.58 7.69 -10.72
N THR A 69 10.50 6.79 -11.72
CA THR A 69 11.47 6.74 -12.83
C THR A 69 11.38 7.94 -13.77
N PHE A 70 10.19 8.52 -13.93
CA PHE A 70 9.97 9.69 -14.79
C PHE A 70 10.20 11.00 -14.06
N GLN A 71 9.90 11.07 -12.77
CA GLN A 71 10.03 12.30 -11.99
C GLN A 71 10.40 12.06 -10.53
N LEU A 72 11.51 12.65 -10.12
CA LEU A 72 11.93 12.63 -8.73
C LEU A 72 11.01 13.52 -7.87
N HIS A 73 10.68 13.01 -6.68
CA HIS A 73 9.98 13.78 -5.66
C HIS A 73 10.91 14.84 -5.05
N THR A 74 10.34 15.97 -4.66
CA THR A 74 11.04 16.91 -3.77
C THR A 74 11.31 16.23 -2.43
N PHE A 75 12.34 16.69 -1.71
CA PHE A 75 12.74 16.09 -0.43
C PHE A 75 11.57 15.91 0.54
N THR A 76 10.73 16.94 0.72
CA THR A 76 9.56 16.89 1.62
C THR A 76 8.53 15.85 1.18
N LYS A 77 8.19 15.79 -0.12
CA LYS A 77 7.23 14.81 -0.65
C LYS A 77 7.75 13.38 -0.50
N ALA A 78 9.05 13.17 -0.72
CA ALA A 78 9.69 11.88 -0.54
C ALA A 78 9.64 11.42 0.92
N ILE A 79 10.01 12.28 1.87
CA ILE A 79 9.98 11.97 3.31
C ILE A 79 8.57 11.65 3.78
N PHE A 80 7.59 12.46 3.39
CA PHE A 80 6.19 12.23 3.76
C PHE A 80 5.67 10.90 3.21
N SER A 81 5.93 10.61 1.93
CA SER A 81 5.51 9.34 1.30
C SER A 81 6.19 8.13 1.93
N MET A 82 7.48 8.26 2.31
CA MET A 82 8.17 7.22 3.09
C MET A 82 7.50 6.94 4.43
N CYS A 83 7.12 7.99 5.17
CA CYS A 83 6.41 7.82 6.45
C CYS A 83 5.08 7.08 6.26
N LEU A 84 4.32 7.38 5.21
CA LEU A 84 3.07 6.68 4.90
C LEU A 84 3.31 5.18 4.64
N HIS A 85 4.26 4.83 3.77
CA HIS A 85 4.59 3.43 3.47
C HIS A 85 5.18 2.69 4.66
N LEU A 86 5.99 3.36 5.49
CA LEU A 86 6.50 2.80 6.73
C LEU A 86 5.36 2.47 7.71
N LEU A 87 4.45 3.42 7.94
CA LEU A 87 3.30 3.20 8.82
C LEU A 87 2.38 2.10 8.28
N ALA A 88 2.08 2.10 6.97
CA ALA A 88 1.31 1.04 6.33
C ALA A 88 1.97 -0.34 6.54
N THR A 89 3.29 -0.42 6.42
CA THR A 89 4.05 -1.66 6.65
C THR A 89 3.99 -2.11 8.11
N ILE A 90 4.08 -1.18 9.07
CA ILE A 90 3.93 -1.50 10.50
C ILE A 90 2.52 -2.02 10.79
N PHE A 91 1.47 -1.42 10.22
CA PHE A 91 0.11 -1.91 10.38
C PHE A 91 -0.08 -3.29 9.73
N LEU A 92 0.44 -3.50 8.52
CA LEU A 92 0.40 -4.80 7.86
C LEU A 92 1.10 -5.88 8.70
N LEU A 93 2.25 -5.56 9.29
CA LEU A 93 2.96 -6.45 10.20
C LEU A 93 2.14 -6.76 11.46
N LYS A 94 1.47 -5.75 12.03
CA LYS A 94 0.55 -5.97 13.16
C LYS A 94 -0.58 -6.94 12.79
N PHE A 95 -1.10 -6.83 11.56
CA PHE A 95 -2.19 -7.67 11.07
C PHE A 95 -1.78 -9.12 10.82
N ILE A 96 -0.48 -9.41 10.74
CA ILE A 96 0.03 -10.79 10.73
C ILE A 96 -0.05 -11.42 12.12
N VAL A 97 0.16 -10.62 13.17
CA VAL A 97 0.34 -11.12 14.54
C VAL A 97 -1.00 -11.23 15.27
N ASP A 98 -1.92 -10.31 15.02
CA ASP A 98 -3.19 -10.18 15.74
C ASP A 98 -4.40 -10.39 14.82
N SER A 99 -5.46 -11.04 15.34
CA SER A 99 -6.75 -11.16 14.66
C SER A 99 -7.41 -9.78 14.49
N HIS A 100 -7.83 -9.45 13.27
CA HIS A 100 -8.40 -8.15 12.95
C HIS A 100 -9.52 -8.20 11.93
N PRO A 101 -10.54 -7.35 12.10
CA PRO A 101 -11.63 -7.29 11.14
C PRO A 101 -11.17 -6.73 9.78
N LEU A 102 -11.79 -7.23 8.72
CA LEU A 102 -11.49 -6.93 7.31
C LEU A 102 -11.39 -5.42 7.03
N TYR A 103 -12.27 -4.61 7.62
CA TYR A 103 -12.33 -3.18 7.33
C TYR A 103 -11.06 -2.42 7.77
N HIS A 104 -10.25 -2.98 8.69
CA HIS A 104 -8.96 -2.38 9.05
C HIS A 104 -7.99 -2.36 7.87
N PHE A 105 -7.99 -3.37 7.01
CA PHE A 105 -7.15 -3.40 5.80
C PHE A 105 -7.53 -2.27 4.83
N TRP A 106 -8.83 -2.08 4.61
CA TRP A 106 -9.33 -0.99 3.77
C TRP A 106 -9.02 0.39 4.34
N ILE A 107 -9.09 0.57 5.66
CA ILE A 107 -8.70 1.82 6.33
C ILE A 107 -7.21 2.09 6.13
N VAL A 108 -6.34 1.10 6.36
CA VAL A 108 -4.90 1.26 6.18
C VAL A 108 -4.56 1.59 4.72
N PHE A 109 -5.15 0.88 3.77
CA PHE A 109 -5.01 1.18 2.35
C PHE A 109 -5.46 2.62 2.02
N GLY A 110 -6.64 3.01 2.47
CA GLY A 110 -7.22 4.33 2.19
C GLY A 110 -6.47 5.50 2.84
N ILE A 111 -5.91 5.31 4.04
CA ILE A 111 -5.22 6.37 4.78
C ILE A 111 -3.75 6.49 4.38
N PHE A 112 -3.08 5.38 4.07
CA PHE A 112 -1.64 5.39 3.83
C PHE A 112 -1.27 5.22 2.36
N SER A 113 -1.86 4.24 1.67
CA SER A 113 -1.49 3.93 0.27
C SER A 113 -2.12 4.93 -0.71
N VAL A 114 -3.39 5.30 -0.53
CA VAL A 114 -4.06 6.25 -1.45
C VAL A 114 -3.42 7.65 -1.43
N PRO A 115 -3.10 8.26 -0.28
CA PRO A 115 -2.45 9.57 -0.28
C PRO A 115 -1.02 9.54 -0.85
N ALA A 116 -0.25 8.46 -0.60
CA ALA A 116 1.06 8.29 -1.22
C ALA A 116 0.96 8.22 -2.75
N MET A 117 0.01 7.45 -3.26
CA MET A 117 -0.31 7.38 -4.68
C MET A 117 -0.69 8.74 -5.27
N LEU A 118 -1.59 9.48 -4.61
CA LEU A 118 -2.02 10.80 -5.08
C LEU A 118 -0.84 11.78 -5.17
N ILE A 119 0.08 11.74 -4.20
CA ILE A 119 1.29 12.57 -4.25
C ILE A 119 2.15 12.20 -5.47
N ALA A 120 2.33 10.91 -5.75
CA ALA A 120 3.09 10.44 -6.90
C ALA A 120 2.43 10.87 -8.23
N CYS A 121 1.11 10.74 -8.35
CA CYS A 121 0.35 11.11 -9.56
C CYS A 121 0.26 12.62 -9.80
N LEU A 122 0.11 13.44 -8.75
CA LEU A 122 -0.02 14.89 -8.90
C LEU A 122 1.31 15.57 -9.21
N ASN A 123 2.44 14.96 -8.81
CA ASN A 123 3.77 15.50 -9.03
C ASN A 123 4.08 15.75 -10.54
N PRO A 124 3.88 14.80 -11.47
CA PRO A 124 4.05 15.04 -12.90
C PRO A 124 3.01 15.99 -13.49
N CYS A 125 1.73 15.90 -13.10
CA CYS A 125 0.67 16.77 -13.62
C CYS A 125 0.96 18.27 -13.40
N MET A 126 1.51 18.64 -12.24
CA MET A 126 1.86 20.04 -11.95
C MET A 126 3.07 20.51 -12.77
N ASN A 127 4.04 19.64 -13.03
CA ASN A 127 5.24 20.00 -13.79
C ASN A 127 4.99 20.12 -15.30
N PHE A 128 4.13 19.28 -15.88
CA PHE A 128 3.71 19.45 -17.28
C PHE A 128 3.03 20.80 -17.50
N LYS A 129 2.13 21.19 -16.58
CA LYS A 129 1.40 22.46 -16.65
C LYS A 129 2.31 23.69 -16.57
N LEU A 130 3.39 23.62 -15.79
CA LEU A 130 4.41 24.68 -15.71
C LEU A 130 5.24 24.79 -16.99
N LYS A 131 5.51 23.66 -17.66
CA LYS A 131 6.29 23.63 -18.90
C LYS A 131 5.51 24.14 -20.13
N GLU A 132 4.18 24.10 -20.11
CA GLU A 132 3.32 24.71 -21.16
C GLU A 132 3.13 26.22 -21.01
N HIS A 133 3.56 26.83 -19.89
CA HIS A 133 3.37 28.26 -19.62
C HIS A 133 4.69 29.05 -19.58
N CYS A 134 5.80 28.47 -20.03
CA CYS A 134 7.10 29.12 -20.25
C CYS A 134 7.51 28.97 -21.71
#